data_AF-A0A453C2T6-F1
#
_entry.id   AF-A0A453C2T6-F1
#
_cell.length_a   1.000
_cell.length_b   1.000
_cell.length_c   1.000
_cell.angle_alpha   90.00
_cell.angle_beta   90.00
_cell.angle_gamma   90.00
#
_symmetry.space_group_name_H-M   'P 1'
#
loop_
_entity.id
_entity.type
_entity.pdbx_description
1 polymer ?
#
loop_
_entity_poly.entity_id
_entity_poly.type
_entity_poly.pdbx_seq_one_letter_code
_entity_poly.pdbx_strand_id
1 'polypeptide(L)'
;MQWLRGHPQFLSNSLYVGGESYCGMIIPTLALEIHISNKESGEEPLLNLKGYFAGNPVTDDRFDTAGKVQFFHGMGLLSDELYEFAMENCGGNYSDPPNVLCAESIQAIADSDAQQLSYIWANDEGVRESLGVRKGTKGEWKRCDRDLPYARDITSTVEIHSRLRRQGYPALIYSGDHDSKFPFVGTQAWIRSLNLSITDDWRPWPSCW
;
A
#
# COMPACT_ATOMS: atom_id res chain seq x y z
N MET A 1 -5.96 -13.26 -16.27
CA MET A 1 -4.47 -13.15 -16.34
C MET A 1 -3.94 -13.75 -17.65
N GLN A 2 -3.52 -12.94 -18.63
CA GLN A 2 -3.00 -13.46 -19.92
C GLN A 2 -1.68 -14.23 -19.76
N TRP A 3 -0.82 -13.82 -18.82
CA TRP A 3 0.47 -14.47 -18.58
C TRP A 3 0.32 -15.95 -18.23
N LEU A 4 -0.65 -16.30 -17.37
CA LEU A 4 -0.90 -17.70 -16.97
C LEU A 4 -1.48 -18.56 -18.11
N ARG A 5 -2.18 -17.96 -19.08
CA ARG A 5 -2.58 -18.68 -20.30
C ARG A 5 -1.37 -19.05 -21.16
N GLY A 6 -0.34 -18.19 -21.18
CA GLY A 6 0.95 -18.48 -21.84
C GLY A 6 1.90 -19.36 -21.04
N HIS A 7 1.65 -19.54 -19.74
CA HIS A 7 2.51 -20.33 -18.83
C HIS A 7 1.67 -21.26 -17.93
N PRO A 8 0.92 -22.20 -18.52
CA PRO A 8 -0.05 -23.04 -17.81
C PRO A 8 0.58 -23.94 -16.73
N GLN A 9 1.89 -24.23 -16.83
CA GLN A 9 2.61 -25.01 -15.83
C GLN A 9 2.61 -24.38 -14.42
N PHE A 10 2.32 -23.08 -14.30
CA PHE A 10 2.22 -22.40 -13.01
C PHE A 10 0.80 -22.39 -12.43
N LEU A 11 -0.22 -22.89 -13.13
CA LEU A 11 -1.61 -22.83 -12.67
C LEU A 11 -1.88 -23.61 -11.39
N SER A 12 -1.17 -24.72 -11.19
CA SER A 12 -1.27 -25.55 -9.98
C SER A 12 -0.51 -24.96 -8.78
N ASN A 13 0.40 -24.00 -9.00
CA ASN A 13 1.20 -23.42 -7.93
C ASN A 13 0.34 -22.60 -6.98
N SER A 14 0.72 -22.60 -5.71
CA SER A 14 0.12 -21.69 -4.73
C SER A 14 0.39 -20.24 -5.15
N LEU A 15 -0.67 -19.49 -5.42
CA LEU A 15 -0.59 -18.09 -5.80
C LEU A 15 -0.73 -17.21 -4.56
N TYR A 16 0.22 -16.30 -4.39
CA TYR A 16 0.14 -15.18 -3.46
C TYR A 16 0.27 -13.88 -4.24
N VAL A 17 -0.55 -12.89 -3.90
CA VAL A 17 -0.46 -11.55 -4.48
C VAL A 17 -0.04 -10.57 -3.41
N GLY A 18 0.86 -9.65 -3.75
CA GLY A 18 1.24 -8.63 -2.80
C GLY A 18 1.89 -7.43 -3.43
N GLY A 19 2.07 -6.40 -2.62
CA GLY A 19 2.63 -5.13 -3.03
C GLY A 19 2.76 -4.16 -1.87
N GLU A 20 3.18 -2.93 -2.19
CA GLU A 20 3.46 -1.89 -1.21
C GLU A 20 2.66 -0.62 -1.49
N SER A 21 2.45 0.22 -0.47
CA SER A 21 1.87 1.56 -0.62
C SER A 21 0.45 1.49 -1.19
N TYR A 22 0.18 2.12 -2.34
CA TYR A 22 -1.14 2.13 -2.97
C TYR A 22 -1.66 0.74 -3.35
N CYS A 23 -0.79 -0.27 -3.36
CA CYS A 23 -1.20 -1.66 -3.47
C CYS A 23 -2.11 -2.12 -2.33
N GLY A 24 -2.19 -1.42 -1.20
CA GLY A 24 -3.22 -1.67 -0.17
C GLY A 24 -4.66 -1.45 -0.66
N MET A 25 -4.86 -0.68 -1.74
CA MET A 25 -6.14 -0.56 -2.44
C MET A 25 -6.33 -1.66 -3.49
N ILE A 26 -5.25 -1.96 -4.22
CA ILE A 26 -5.28 -2.85 -5.39
C ILE A 26 -5.34 -4.33 -4.98
N ILE A 27 -4.48 -4.75 -4.05
CA ILE A 27 -4.27 -6.16 -3.70
C ILE A 27 -5.50 -6.81 -3.07
N PRO A 28 -6.15 -6.26 -2.04
CA PRO A 28 -7.36 -6.88 -1.49
C PRO A 28 -8.50 -6.88 -2.51
N THR A 29 -8.64 -5.82 -3.32
CA THR A 29 -9.64 -5.77 -4.39
C THR A 29 -9.37 -6.86 -5.44
N LEU A 30 -8.14 -7.00 -5.90
CA LEU A 30 -7.73 -8.04 -6.85
C LEU A 30 -7.95 -9.44 -6.27
N ALA A 31 -7.58 -9.67 -5.01
CA ALA A 31 -7.79 -10.96 -4.36
C ALA A 31 -9.29 -11.32 -4.28
N LEU A 32 -10.15 -10.34 -4.03
CA LEU A 32 -11.60 -10.52 -4.01
C LEU A 32 -12.13 -10.84 -5.40
N GLU A 33 -11.68 -10.13 -6.44
CA GLU A 33 -12.07 -10.42 -7.83
C GLU A 33 -11.61 -11.80 -8.28
N ILE A 34 -10.40 -12.24 -7.89
CA ILE A 34 -9.93 -13.61 -8.15
C ILE A 34 -10.85 -14.63 -7.47
N HIS A 35 -11.26 -14.39 -6.22
CA HIS A 35 -12.19 -15.27 -5.51
C HIS A 35 -13.54 -15.38 -6.23
N ILE A 36 -14.14 -14.24 -6.59
CA ILE A 36 -15.42 -14.16 -7.30
C ILE A 36 -15.33 -14.88 -8.66
N SER A 37 -14.30 -14.57 -9.45
CA SER A 37 -14.06 -15.20 -10.75
C SER A 37 -13.93 -16.72 -10.64
N ASN A 38 -13.19 -17.22 -9.64
CA ASN A 38 -12.99 -18.65 -9.40
C ASN A 38 -14.26 -19.38 -8.95
N LYS A 39 -15.14 -18.73 -8.16
CA LYS A 39 -16.27 -19.40 -7.48
C LYS A 39 -17.62 -19.16 -8.14
N GLU A 40 -17.84 -17.96 -8.64
CA GLU A 40 -19.13 -17.51 -9.14
C GLU A 40 -19.16 -17.50 -10.66
N SER A 41 -18.10 -16.98 -11.30
CA SER A 41 -18.06 -16.84 -12.76
C SER A 41 -17.53 -18.08 -13.48
N GLY A 42 -16.66 -18.87 -12.83
CA GLY A 42 -16.03 -20.06 -13.42
C GLY A 42 -15.13 -19.71 -14.62
N GLU A 43 -14.57 -18.49 -14.67
CA GLU A 43 -13.75 -18.06 -15.79
C GLU A 43 -12.37 -18.70 -15.76
N GLU A 44 -11.99 -19.35 -16.86
CA GLU A 44 -10.68 -19.99 -16.98
C GLU A 44 -9.56 -18.99 -17.41
N PRO A 45 -8.34 -19.13 -16.86
CA PRO A 45 -7.92 -20.20 -15.96
C PRO A 45 -8.26 -19.92 -14.48
N LEU A 46 -8.71 -20.95 -13.76
CA LEU A 46 -8.85 -20.88 -12.30
C LEU A 46 -7.51 -20.63 -11.61
N LEU A 47 -7.48 -19.71 -10.65
CA LEU A 47 -6.27 -19.29 -9.96
C LEU A 47 -6.19 -19.88 -8.55
N ASN A 48 -5.11 -20.59 -8.24
CA ASN A 48 -4.91 -21.23 -6.93
C ASN A 48 -4.45 -20.23 -5.85
N LEU A 49 -5.25 -19.19 -5.59
CA LEU A 49 -4.97 -18.14 -4.59
C LEU A 49 -4.96 -18.74 -3.17
N LYS A 50 -3.87 -18.50 -2.43
CA LYS A 50 -3.68 -18.96 -1.04
C LYS A 50 -3.65 -17.85 -0.01
N GLY A 51 -3.49 -16.61 -0.43
CA GLY A 51 -3.40 -15.48 0.48
C GLY A 51 -2.79 -14.28 -0.22
N TYR A 52 -2.61 -13.21 0.53
CA TYR A 52 -2.08 -11.97 0.02
C TYR A 52 -1.30 -11.22 1.09
N PHE A 53 -0.50 -10.25 0.68
CA PHE A 53 0.28 -9.45 1.60
C PHE A 53 0.39 -8.01 1.14
N ALA A 54 0.47 -7.09 2.10
CA ALA A 54 0.57 -5.67 1.81
C ALA A 54 1.58 -5.02 2.76
N GLY A 55 2.61 -4.40 2.17
CA GLY A 55 3.65 -3.66 2.87
C GLY A 55 3.30 -2.17 2.93
N ASN A 56 3.37 -1.55 4.10
CA ASN A 56 3.08 -0.12 4.28
C ASN A 56 1.84 0.35 3.49
N PRO A 57 0.69 -0.34 3.62
CA PRO A 57 -0.41 -0.17 2.68
C PRO A 57 -1.22 1.10 2.94
N VAL A 58 -1.66 1.75 1.85
CA VAL A 58 -2.81 2.66 1.88
C VAL A 58 -4.06 1.79 1.93
N THR A 59 -4.90 1.97 2.93
CA THR A 59 -6.12 1.17 3.11
C THR A 59 -7.34 2.02 3.35
N ASP A 60 -7.18 3.14 4.05
CA ASP A 60 -8.26 4.04 4.40
C ASP A 60 -7.67 5.37 4.88
N ASP A 61 -7.95 6.44 4.13
CA ASP A 61 -7.34 7.75 4.34
C ASP A 61 -7.54 8.29 5.76
N ARG A 62 -8.65 7.91 6.44
CA ARG A 62 -8.93 8.32 7.82
C ARG A 62 -7.87 7.81 8.79
N PHE A 63 -7.43 6.57 8.64
CA PHE A 63 -6.44 5.96 9.52
C PHE A 63 -5.02 6.32 9.08
N ASP A 64 -4.76 6.27 7.77
CA ASP A 64 -3.43 6.45 7.21
C ASP A 64 -2.92 7.88 7.37
N THR A 65 -3.81 8.87 7.25
CA THR A 65 -3.45 10.29 7.40
C THR A 65 -3.26 10.67 8.87
N ALA A 66 -4.15 10.23 9.75
CA ALA A 66 -4.04 10.48 11.19
C ALA A 66 -2.76 9.86 11.78
N GLY A 67 -2.34 8.70 11.26
CA GLY A 67 -1.13 8.03 11.69
C GLY A 67 0.16 8.83 11.45
N LYS A 68 0.22 9.67 10.39
CA LYS A 68 1.42 10.44 10.03
C LYS A 68 1.84 11.41 11.12
N VAL A 69 0.90 12.19 11.63
CA VAL A 69 1.20 13.24 12.61
C VAL A 69 1.63 12.63 13.94
N GLN A 70 0.96 11.55 14.37
CA GLN A 70 1.38 10.76 15.52
C GLN A 70 2.77 10.14 15.34
N PHE A 71 3.06 9.64 14.14
CA PHE A 71 4.35 9.05 13.81
C PHE A 71 5.49 10.07 13.87
N PHE A 72 5.33 11.24 13.23
CA PHE A 72 6.37 12.27 13.24
C PHE A 72 6.64 12.80 14.65
N HIS A 73 5.62 12.95 15.49
CA HIS A 73 5.80 13.31 16.90
C HIS A 73 6.55 12.21 17.68
N GLY A 74 6.11 10.95 17.56
CA GLY A 74 6.75 9.81 18.24
C GLY A 74 8.21 9.58 17.84
N MET A 75 8.60 10.00 16.63
CA MET A 75 9.98 9.93 16.13
C MET A 75 10.81 11.21 16.44
N GLY A 76 10.23 12.21 17.11
CA GLY A 76 10.90 13.47 17.44
C GLY A 76 11.16 14.38 16.23
N LEU A 77 10.44 14.17 15.13
CA LEU A 77 10.52 14.96 13.89
C LEU A 77 9.58 16.18 13.91
N LEU A 78 8.60 16.18 14.80
CA LEU A 78 7.77 17.34 15.16
C LEU A 78 8.05 17.74 16.61
N SER A 79 8.17 19.04 16.89
CA SER A 79 8.19 19.52 18.27
C SER A 79 6.83 19.32 18.93
N ASP A 80 6.80 19.18 20.26
CA ASP A 80 5.55 19.07 21.02
C ASP A 80 4.59 20.22 20.69
N GLU A 81 5.12 21.45 20.59
CA GLU A 81 4.37 22.65 20.25
C GLU A 81 3.74 22.59 18.85
N LEU A 82 4.47 22.09 17.84
CA LEU A 82 3.95 21.91 16.48
C LEU A 82 2.95 20.75 16.39
N TYR A 83 3.14 19.69 17.18
CA TYR A 83 2.21 18.56 17.24
C TYR A 83 0.88 18.94 17.88
N GLU A 84 0.91 19.60 19.05
CA GLU A 84 -0.29 20.10 19.74
C GLU A 84 -1.04 21.09 18.86
N PHE A 85 -0.32 22.00 18.21
CA PHE A 85 -0.88 22.97 17.27
C PHE A 85 -1.56 22.28 16.07
N ALA A 86 -0.92 21.29 15.45
CA ALA A 86 -1.50 20.55 14.32
C ALA A 86 -2.75 19.74 14.72
N MET A 87 -2.74 19.13 15.91
CA MET A 87 -3.88 18.38 16.45
C MET A 87 -5.08 19.30 16.72
N GLU A 88 -4.85 20.49 17.27
CA GLU A 88 -5.89 21.48 17.55
C GLU A 88 -6.48 22.07 16.26
N ASN A 89 -5.65 22.37 15.26
CA ASN A 89 -6.06 23.14 14.08
C ASN A 89 -6.54 22.28 12.89
N CYS A 90 -6.12 21.02 12.81
CA CYS A 90 -6.50 20.12 11.71
C CYS A 90 -7.59 19.10 12.10
N GLY A 91 -7.85 18.88 13.40
CA GLY A 91 -8.90 17.98 13.87
C GLY A 91 -8.79 16.52 13.37
N GLY A 92 -7.59 16.10 12.99
CA GLY A 92 -7.34 14.78 12.40
C GLY A 92 -7.51 14.68 10.88
N ASN A 93 -7.92 15.75 10.18
CA ASN A 93 -8.02 15.80 8.73
C ASN A 93 -6.85 16.63 8.14
N TYR A 94 -5.79 15.93 7.74
CA TYR A 94 -4.57 16.54 7.16
C TYR A 94 -4.50 16.39 5.63
N SER A 95 -5.54 15.84 5.00
CA SER A 95 -5.59 15.61 3.55
C SER A 95 -6.33 16.73 2.81
N ASP A 96 -7.23 17.42 3.50
CA ASP A 96 -7.94 18.61 3.03
C ASP A 96 -7.87 19.68 4.13
N PRO A 97 -6.82 20.52 4.15
CA PRO A 97 -6.55 21.41 5.26
C PRO A 97 -7.71 22.42 5.43
N PRO A 98 -8.43 22.41 6.57
CA PRO A 98 -9.62 23.24 6.76
C PRO A 98 -9.30 24.74 6.89
N ASN A 99 -8.03 25.08 7.09
CA ASN A 99 -7.52 26.44 7.25
C ASN A 99 -6.04 26.53 6.84
N VAL A 100 -5.57 27.77 6.68
CA VAL A 100 -4.18 28.10 6.32
C VAL A 100 -3.17 27.53 7.33
N LEU A 101 -3.51 27.53 8.62
CA LEU A 101 -2.62 27.04 9.68
C LEU A 101 -2.36 25.53 9.57
N CYS A 102 -3.37 24.76 9.14
CA CYS A 102 -3.23 23.34 8.86
C CYS A 102 -2.37 23.09 7.60
N ALA A 103 -2.54 23.91 6.57
CA ALA A 103 -1.74 23.80 5.34
C ALA A 103 -0.25 24.09 5.58
N GLU A 104 0.07 25.11 6.37
CA GLU A 104 1.44 25.45 6.75
C GLU A 104 2.12 24.34 7.55
N SER A 105 1.38 23.68 8.45
CA SER A 105 1.87 22.56 9.25
C SER A 105 2.23 21.33 8.38
N ILE A 106 1.49 21.07 7.31
CA ILE A 106 1.74 19.95 6.38
C ILE A 106 2.98 20.21 5.50
N GLN A 107 3.19 21.46 5.09
CA GLN A 107 4.27 21.81 4.16
C GLN A 107 5.67 21.72 4.79
N ALA A 108 5.80 21.90 6.11
CA ALA A 108 7.06 21.77 6.82
C ALA A 108 7.61 20.33 6.91
N ILE A 109 6.80 19.32 6.59
CA ILE A 109 7.06 17.89 6.86
C ILE A 109 7.64 17.14 5.65
N ALA A 110 7.51 17.68 4.44
CA ALA A 110 7.92 16.99 3.21
C ALA A 110 9.30 17.47 2.74
N ASP A 111 10.33 16.60 2.82
CA ASP A 111 11.27 16.32 1.72
C ASP A 111 12.51 15.50 2.17
N SER A 112 12.79 14.37 1.49
CA SER A 112 14.16 13.91 1.17
C SER A 112 14.13 12.82 0.09
N ASP A 113 14.99 12.91 -0.92
CA ASP A 113 14.81 12.19 -2.18
C ASP A 113 15.98 11.25 -2.53
N ALA A 114 15.78 9.94 -2.30
CA ALA A 114 16.70 8.86 -2.69
C ALA A 114 16.45 8.31 -4.13
N GLN A 115 15.54 8.93 -4.89
CA GLN A 115 14.92 8.32 -6.06
C GLN A 115 15.74 8.45 -7.35
N GLN A 116 16.75 9.33 -7.37
CA GLN A 116 17.44 9.75 -8.59
C GLN A 116 18.23 8.65 -9.30
N LEU A 117 18.76 7.67 -8.55
CA LEU A 117 19.51 6.54 -9.12
C LEU A 117 18.64 5.62 -9.98
N SER A 118 17.36 5.46 -9.63
CA SER A 118 16.43 4.61 -10.39
C SER A 118 16.14 5.16 -11.79
N TYR A 119 16.06 6.48 -11.93
CA TYR A 119 15.84 7.15 -13.22
C TYR A 119 17.04 6.96 -14.15
N ILE A 120 18.26 7.07 -13.62
CA ILE A 120 19.50 6.88 -14.39
C ILE A 120 19.56 5.45 -14.92
N TRP A 121 19.38 4.46 -14.04
CA TRP A 121 19.47 3.05 -14.41
C TRP A 121 18.38 2.63 -15.39
N ALA A 122 17.11 2.97 -15.13
CA ALA A 122 15.99 2.51 -15.96
C ALA A 122 15.92 3.16 -17.35
N ASN A 123 16.59 4.31 -17.54
CA ASN A 123 16.62 5.02 -18.82
C ASN A 123 17.90 4.78 -19.63
N ASP A 124 18.87 4.05 -19.10
CA ASP A 124 20.03 3.59 -19.87
C ASP A 124 19.59 2.74 -21.07
N GLU A 125 20.19 2.99 -22.25
CA GLU A 125 19.79 2.30 -23.48
C GLU A 125 20.11 0.80 -23.42
N GLY A 126 21.25 0.42 -22.84
CA GLY A 126 21.64 -0.98 -22.68
C GLY A 126 20.72 -1.73 -21.72
N VAL A 127 20.30 -1.08 -20.64
CA VAL A 127 19.28 -1.63 -19.71
C VAL A 127 17.95 -1.82 -20.43
N ARG A 128 17.47 -0.82 -21.18
CA ARG A 128 16.20 -0.91 -21.92
C ARG A 128 16.23 -1.99 -23.00
N GLU A 129 17.34 -2.13 -23.73
CA GLU A 129 17.53 -3.20 -24.71
C GLU A 129 17.52 -4.58 -24.04
N SER A 130 18.27 -4.73 -22.94
CA SER A 130 18.34 -5.99 -22.18
C SER A 130 16.99 -6.41 -21.59
N LEU A 131 16.16 -5.44 -21.18
CA LEU A 131 14.79 -5.67 -20.71
C LEU A 131 13.77 -5.86 -21.84
N GLY A 132 14.20 -5.79 -23.12
CA GLY A 132 13.33 -5.99 -24.28
C GLY A 132 12.34 -4.84 -24.53
N VAL A 133 12.65 -3.62 -24.05
CA VAL A 133 11.82 -2.43 -24.29
C VAL A 133 11.87 -2.06 -25.77
N ARG A 134 10.74 -2.22 -26.48
CA ARG A 134 10.66 -1.92 -27.92
C ARG A 134 10.92 -0.44 -28.20
N LYS A 135 11.95 -0.14 -29.02
CA LYS A 135 12.29 1.24 -29.41
C LYS A 135 11.08 1.97 -30.01
N GLY A 136 10.90 3.23 -29.65
CA GLY A 136 9.79 4.08 -30.12
C GLY A 136 8.42 3.83 -29.46
N THR A 137 8.25 2.83 -28.59
CA THR A 137 6.95 2.53 -27.96
C THR A 137 6.69 3.29 -26.66
N LYS A 138 7.74 3.71 -25.96
CA LYS A 138 7.69 4.47 -24.71
C LYS A 138 8.82 5.50 -24.69
N GLY A 139 8.52 6.69 -24.20
CA GLY A 139 9.52 7.74 -23.93
C GLY A 139 10.38 7.41 -22.71
N GLU A 140 10.73 8.46 -21.95
CA GLU A 140 11.43 8.32 -20.68
C GLU A 140 10.61 7.48 -19.69
N TRP A 141 11.25 6.51 -19.05
CA TRP A 141 10.68 5.77 -17.94
C TRP A 141 10.60 6.67 -16.72
N LYS A 142 9.40 6.76 -16.14
CA LYS A 142 9.13 7.50 -14.92
C LYS A 142 8.75 6.50 -13.83
N ARG A 143 9.37 6.60 -12.65
CA ARG A 143 9.07 5.74 -11.49
C ARG A 143 7.61 5.84 -11.05
N CYS A 144 7.07 7.07 -11.02
CA CYS A 144 5.67 7.33 -10.73
C CYS A 144 5.11 8.29 -11.78
N ASP A 145 4.17 7.82 -12.57
CA ASP A 145 3.40 8.67 -13.48
C ASP A 145 2.17 9.20 -12.74
N ARG A 146 2.21 10.49 -12.39
CA ARG A 146 1.14 11.15 -11.62
C ARG A 146 0.01 11.67 -12.51
N ASP A 147 0.17 11.61 -13.82
CA ASP A 147 -0.80 12.11 -14.80
C ASP A 147 -1.75 11.01 -15.30
N LEU A 148 -1.66 9.80 -14.72
CA LEU A 148 -2.53 8.69 -15.06
C LEU A 148 -3.99 9.06 -14.75
N PRO A 149 -4.92 8.93 -15.72
CA PRO A 149 -6.35 9.16 -15.47
C PRO A 149 -6.88 8.03 -14.59
N TYR A 150 -6.88 8.25 -13.29
CA TYR A 150 -7.31 7.28 -12.29
C TYR A 150 -8.41 7.87 -11.42
N ALA A 151 -9.60 7.25 -11.47
CA ALA A 151 -10.69 7.57 -10.57
C ALA A 151 -10.52 6.80 -9.26
N ARG A 152 -10.60 7.49 -8.13
CA ARG A 152 -10.59 6.87 -6.80
C ARG A 152 -12.00 6.51 -6.36
N ASP A 153 -12.54 5.47 -6.97
CA ASP A 153 -13.88 4.94 -6.72
C ASP A 153 -13.96 4.03 -5.48
N ILE A 154 -12.85 3.38 -5.13
CA ILE A 154 -12.68 2.66 -3.87
C ILE A 154 -12.01 3.60 -2.86
N THR A 155 -12.70 3.89 -1.77
CA THR A 155 -12.22 4.80 -0.71
C THR A 155 -11.65 4.09 0.51
N SER A 156 -12.00 2.81 0.69
CA SER A 156 -11.50 1.99 1.80
C SER A 156 -11.49 0.51 1.43
N THR A 157 -10.44 -0.21 1.80
CA THR A 157 -10.33 -1.67 1.62
C THR A 157 -10.50 -2.47 2.91
N VAL A 158 -10.78 -1.80 4.04
CA VAL A 158 -10.94 -2.44 5.36
C VAL A 158 -12.03 -3.51 5.34
N GLU A 159 -13.20 -3.23 4.74
CA GLU A 159 -14.27 -4.24 4.64
C GLU A 159 -13.91 -5.37 3.65
N ILE A 160 -13.12 -5.08 2.61
CA ILE A 160 -12.65 -6.11 1.66
C ILE A 160 -11.73 -7.10 2.38
N HIS A 161 -10.84 -6.62 3.26
CA HIS A 161 -10.03 -7.49 4.11
C HIS A 161 -10.90 -8.40 4.99
N SER A 162 -11.96 -7.84 5.60
CA SER A 162 -12.92 -8.60 6.41
C SER A 162 -13.62 -9.69 5.60
N ARG A 163 -14.08 -9.37 4.38
CA ARG A 163 -14.71 -10.32 3.44
C ARG A 163 -13.75 -11.45 3.06
N LEU A 164 -12.53 -11.13 2.63
CA LEU A 164 -11.53 -12.12 2.23
C LEU A 164 -11.16 -13.07 3.38
N ARG A 165 -11.04 -12.55 4.60
CA ARG A 165 -10.81 -13.36 5.80
C ARG A 165 -11.96 -14.35 6.05
N ARG A 166 -13.22 -13.95 5.85
CA ARG A 166 -14.38 -14.86 5.96
C ARG A 166 -14.35 -15.96 4.90
N GLN A 167 -13.76 -15.69 3.74
CA GLN A 167 -13.55 -16.68 2.67
C GLN A 167 -12.30 -17.56 2.87
N GLY A 168 -11.56 -17.37 3.97
CA GLY A 168 -10.41 -18.21 4.33
C GLY A 168 -9.09 -17.79 3.69
N TYR A 169 -8.98 -16.58 3.15
CA TYR A 169 -7.71 -16.06 2.64
C TYR A 169 -6.91 -15.36 3.74
N PRO A 170 -5.78 -15.92 4.20
CA PRO A 170 -4.88 -15.22 5.11
C PRO A 170 -4.25 -14.00 4.45
N ALA A 171 -4.05 -12.96 5.26
CA ALA A 171 -3.37 -11.74 4.89
C ALA A 171 -2.15 -11.52 5.79
N LEU A 172 -1.00 -11.18 5.21
CA LEU A 172 0.13 -10.62 5.95
C LEU A 172 0.19 -9.12 5.70
N ILE A 173 -0.07 -8.34 6.75
CA ILE A 173 0.09 -6.89 6.72
C ILE A 173 1.34 -6.55 7.52
N TYR A 174 2.28 -5.87 6.88
CA TYR A 174 3.54 -5.46 7.51
C TYR A 174 3.83 -4.01 7.17
N SER A 175 4.51 -3.32 8.07
CA SER A 175 4.91 -1.92 7.86
C SER A 175 6.32 -1.72 8.40
N GLY A 176 7.18 -1.10 7.61
CA GLY A 176 8.44 -0.55 8.12
C GLY A 176 8.14 0.52 9.17
N ASP A 177 8.79 0.41 10.31
CA ASP A 177 8.62 1.31 11.47
C ASP A 177 9.24 2.70 11.27
N HIS A 178 9.90 2.94 10.13
CA HIS A 178 10.47 4.22 9.73
C HIS A 178 9.78 4.86 8.51
N ASP A 179 8.73 4.22 7.96
CA ASP A 179 7.97 4.81 6.87
C ASP A 179 6.99 5.86 7.40
N SER A 180 7.33 7.13 7.21
CA SER A 180 6.47 8.24 7.58
C SER A 180 5.33 8.49 6.60
N LYS A 181 5.37 7.89 5.40
CA LYS A 181 4.36 8.08 4.37
C LYS A 181 3.14 7.19 4.60
N PHE A 182 3.33 5.97 5.08
CA PHE A 182 2.26 5.07 5.52
C PHE A 182 2.68 4.39 6.83
N PRO A 183 2.57 5.11 7.94
CA PRO A 183 3.15 4.67 9.20
C PRO A 183 2.38 3.51 9.80
N PHE A 184 3.12 2.62 10.46
CA PHE A 184 2.59 1.40 11.06
C PHE A 184 1.45 1.67 12.06
N VAL A 185 1.39 2.84 12.70
CA VAL A 185 0.31 3.22 13.62
C VAL A 185 -1.05 3.30 12.92
N GLY A 186 -1.09 3.81 11.67
CA GLY A 186 -2.31 3.82 10.86
C GLY A 186 -2.74 2.39 10.50
N THR A 187 -1.76 1.57 10.11
CA THR A 187 -1.97 0.14 9.85
C THR A 187 -2.54 -0.60 11.06
N GLN A 188 -1.97 -0.39 12.25
CA GLN A 188 -2.49 -0.98 13.49
C GLN A 188 -3.89 -0.50 13.82
N ALA A 189 -4.19 0.78 13.59
CA ALA A 189 -5.48 1.37 13.93
C ALA A 189 -6.64 0.75 13.13
N TRP A 190 -6.50 0.60 11.81
CA TRP A 190 -7.56 -0.04 11.02
C TRP A 190 -7.66 -1.55 11.31
N ILE A 191 -6.54 -2.25 11.55
CA ILE A 191 -6.58 -3.67 11.93
C ILE A 191 -7.34 -3.85 13.24
N ARG A 192 -7.10 -2.98 14.23
CA ARG A 192 -7.86 -2.99 15.50
C ARG A 192 -9.35 -2.72 15.28
N SER A 193 -9.72 -1.89 14.30
CA SER A 193 -11.12 -1.59 13.98
C SER A 193 -11.91 -2.81 13.47
N LEU A 194 -11.22 -3.83 12.93
CA LEU A 194 -11.84 -5.10 12.54
C LEU A 194 -12.26 -5.99 13.72
N ASN A 195 -11.84 -5.65 14.96
CA ASN A 195 -12.19 -6.37 16.18
C ASN A 195 -11.96 -7.90 16.08
N LEU A 196 -10.79 -8.28 15.54
CA LEU A 196 -10.41 -9.68 15.37
C LEU A 196 -9.96 -10.30 16.70
N SER A 197 -10.25 -11.60 16.89
CA SER A 197 -9.70 -12.37 18.01
C SER A 197 -8.19 -12.56 17.86
N ILE A 198 -7.45 -12.26 18.90
CA ILE A 198 -6.01 -12.56 18.99
C ILE A 198 -5.85 -14.07 19.22
N THR A 199 -5.12 -14.73 18.33
CA THR A 199 -4.84 -16.18 18.41
C THR A 199 -3.45 -16.49 18.95
N ASP A 200 -2.52 -15.55 18.84
CA ASP A 200 -1.16 -15.59 19.39
C ASP A 200 -0.83 -14.17 19.87
N ASP A 201 -0.20 -14.06 21.03
CA ASP A 201 0.08 -12.76 21.67
C ASP A 201 1.12 -11.97 20.86
N TRP A 202 0.99 -10.64 20.90
CA TRP A 202 1.95 -9.75 20.25
C TRP A 202 3.35 -9.94 20.82
N ARG A 203 4.31 -10.25 19.94
CA ARG A 203 5.71 -10.51 20.33
C ARG A 203 6.70 -10.01 19.28
N PRO A 204 7.94 -9.69 19.69
CA PRO A 204 9.03 -9.47 18.75
C PRO A 204 9.26 -10.68 17.86
N TRP A 205 9.64 -10.44 16.62
CA TRP A 205 10.04 -11.48 15.67
C TRP A 205 11.56 -11.33 15.44
N PRO A 206 12.40 -12.10 16.15
CA PRO A 206 13.84 -12.04 15.94
C PRO A 206 14.16 -12.61 14.57
N SER A 207 15.05 -11.95 13.83
CA SER A 207 15.68 -12.55 12.67
C SER A 207 16.83 -13.43 13.15
N CYS A 208 16.80 -14.72 12.81
CA CYS A 208 17.96 -15.58 12.97
C CYS A 208 18.96 -15.20 11.87
N TRP A 209 20.01 -14.48 12.23
CA TRP A 209 21.22 -14.33 11.42
C TRP A 209 22.38 -15.00 12.14
#